data_AF-A0A951XKD7-F1
#
_entry.id   AF-A0A951XKD7-F1
#
_cell.length_a   1.000
_cell.length_b   1.000
_cell.length_c   1.000
_cell.angle_alpha   90.00
_cell.angle_beta   90.00
_cell.angle_gamma   90.00
#
_symmetry.space_group_name_H-M   'P 1'
#
loop_
_entity.id
_entity.type
_entity.pdbx_description
1 polymer ?
#
loop_
_entity_poly.entity_id
_entity_poly.type
_entity_poly.pdbx_seq_one_letter_code
_entity_poly.pdbx_strand_id
1 'polypeptide(L)' 'MLSLPRRRQRIVMDRAYELARYPFLESDYQLTDQDGRTIDHLLVDGMVFTYWVDHPSRLVMITEIEDVQ' A
#
# COMPACT_ATOMS: atom_id res chain seq x y z
N MET A 1 -2.93 -15.36 -18.58
CA MET A 1 -2.42 -14.28 -17.72
C MET A 1 -3.64 -13.53 -17.19
N LEU A 2 -3.98 -13.73 -15.91
CA LEU A 2 -5.12 -13.04 -15.29
C LEU A 2 -4.65 -11.61 -14.97
N SER A 3 -5.05 -10.65 -15.79
CA SER A 3 -4.77 -9.24 -15.56
C SER A 3 -6.03 -8.57 -15.04
N LEU A 4 -5.93 -7.75 -14.00
CA LEU A 4 -7.02 -6.86 -13.58
C LEU A 4 -7.55 -6.07 -14.78
N PRO A 5 -8.83 -5.66 -14.81
CA PRO A 5 -9.32 -4.75 -15.84
C PRO A 5 -8.45 -3.49 -15.93
N ARG A 6 -8.20 -2.96 -17.14
CA ARG A 6 -7.28 -1.82 -17.35
C ARG A 6 -7.53 -0.62 -16.43
N ARG A 7 -8.81 -0.29 -16.20
CA ARG A 7 -9.20 0.78 -15.27
C ARG A 7 -8.67 0.54 -13.87
N ARG A 8 -8.75 -0.71 -13.40
CA ARG A 8 -8.31 -1.10 -12.06
C ARG A 8 -6.80 -1.16 -11.95
N GLN A 9 -6.10 -1.64 -12.99
CA GLN A 9 -4.64 -1.52 -13.05
C GLN A 9 -4.20 -0.07 -12.91
N ARG A 10 -4.85 0.87 -13.60
CA ARG A 10 -4.51 2.29 -13.51
C ARG A 10 -4.71 2.83 -12.09
N ILE A 11 -5.84 2.54 -11.45
CA ILE A 11 -6.10 2.98 -10.06
C ILE A 11 -5.01 2.44 -9.13
N VAL A 12 -4.68 1.15 -9.21
CA VAL A 12 -3.62 0.54 -8.40
C VAL A 12 -2.28 1.25 -8.62
N MET A 13 -1.90 1.49 -9.87
CA MET A 13 -0.64 2.17 -10.18
C MET A 13 -0.63 3.62 -9.69
N ASP A 14 -1.72 4.37 -9.88
CA ASP A 14 -1.83 5.76 -9.45
C ASP A 14 -1.66 5.86 -7.91
N ARG A 15 -2.30 4.95 -7.16
CA ARG A 15 -2.17 4.90 -5.69
C ARG A 15 -0.80 4.43 -5.22
N ALA A 16 -0.19 3.47 -5.90
CA ALA A 16 1.19 3.07 -5.60
C ALA A 16 2.18 4.23 -5.82
N TYR A 17 2.00 5.04 -6.87
CA TYR A 17 2.80 6.24 -7.08
C TYR A 17 2.59 7.30 -6.00
N GLU A 18 1.34 7.48 -5.56
CA GLU A 18 1.01 8.41 -4.47
C GLU A 18 1.67 7.99 -3.16
N LEU A 19 1.58 6.71 -2.78
CA LEU A 19 2.26 6.14 -1.61
C LEU A 19 3.78 6.30 -1.68
N ALA A 20 4.38 6.03 -2.84
CA ALA A 20 5.82 6.22 -3.03
C ALA A 20 6.24 7.70 -2.86
N ARG A 21 5.37 8.64 -3.22
CA ARG A 21 5.63 10.08 -3.12
C ARG A 21 5.38 10.62 -1.71
N TYR A 22 4.38 10.07 -1.01
CA TYR A 22 3.95 10.50 0.32
C TYR A 22 3.85 9.29 1.26
N PRO A 23 4.98 8.69 1.65
CA PRO A 23 4.98 7.42 2.39
C PRO A 23 4.53 7.54 3.86
N PHE A 24 4.38 8.75 4.38
CA PHE A 24 3.95 9.03 5.75
C PHE A 24 2.54 9.62 5.82
N LEU A 25 1.71 9.29 4.83
CA LEU A 25 0.28 9.55 4.92
C LEU A 25 -0.30 8.82 6.13
N GLU A 26 -1.31 9.41 6.76
CA GLU A 26 -2.02 8.76 7.86
C GLU A 26 -2.73 7.51 7.34
N SER A 27 -2.33 6.35 7.86
CA SER A 27 -2.96 5.05 7.58
C SER A 27 -4.23 4.88 8.40
N ASP A 28 -5.17 4.06 7.93
CA ASP A 28 -6.37 3.71 8.68
C ASP A 28 -6.04 2.92 9.96
N TYR A 29 -5.06 2.02 9.88
CA TYR A 29 -4.53 1.34 11.06
C TYR A 29 -3.10 0.82 10.83
N GLN A 30 -2.40 0.59 11.94
CA GLN A 30 -1.04 0.08 11.97
C GLN A 30 -0.97 -1.22 12.78
N LEU A 31 -0.17 -2.17 12.29
CA LEU A 31 0.19 -3.39 13.00
C LEU A 31 1.71 -3.49 13.10
N THR A 32 2.22 -4.26 14.06
CA THR A 32 3.64 -4.59 14.14
C THR A 32 3.84 -6.03 13.69
N ASP A 33 4.72 -6.26 12.71
CA ASP A 33 5.07 -7.61 12.26
C ASP A 33 6.00 -8.34 13.24
N GLN A 34 6.35 -9.58 12.94
CA GLN A 34 7.23 -10.40 13.78
C GLN A 34 8.68 -9.89 13.83
N ASP A 35 9.09 -9.09 12.85
CA ASP A 35 10.42 -8.46 12.77
C ASP A 35 10.45 -7.10 13.47
N GLY A 36 9.33 -6.65 14.06
CA GLY A 36 9.19 -5.37 14.72
C GLY A 36 8.94 -4.19 13.77
N ARG A 37 8.64 -4.44 12.48
CA ARG A 37 8.29 -3.38 11.53
C ARG A 37 6.87 -2.90 11.77
N THR A 38 6.68 -1.59 11.71
CA THR A 38 5.33 -1.00 11.58
C THR A 38 4.83 -1.25 10.17
N ILE A 39 3.67 -1.90 10.07
CA ILE A 39 2.94 -2.19 8.84
C ILE A 39 1.71 -1.30 8.81
N ASP A 40 1.67 -0.41 7.83
CA ASP A 40 0.58 0.51 7.57
C ASP A 40 -0.46 -0.14 6.65
N HIS A 41 -1.73 0.11 6.94
CA HIS A 41 -2.85 -0.34 6.11
C HIS A 41 -3.66 0.89 5.69
N LEU A 42 -3.69 1.15 4.39
CA LEU A 42 -4.38 2.31 3.81
C LEU A 42 -5.55 1.85 2.94
N LEU A 43 -6.76 2.25 3.32
CA LEU A 43 -7.98 2.07 2.55
C LEU A 43 -8.18 3.24 1.58
N VAL A 44 -8.10 2.95 0.29
CA VAL A 44 -8.33 3.94 -0.76
C VAL A 44 -8.99 3.30 -1.99
N ASP A 45 -10.00 3.99 -2.55
CA ASP A 45 -10.76 3.52 -3.72
C ASP A 45 -11.32 2.09 -3.59
N GLY A 46 -11.72 1.71 -2.38
CA GLY A 46 -12.25 0.37 -2.08
C GLY A 46 -11.20 -0.73 -2.05
N MET A 47 -9.91 -0.37 -1.96
CA MET A 47 -8.80 -1.30 -1.84
C MET A 47 -7.97 -1.00 -0.59
N VAL A 48 -7.47 -2.03 0.07
CA VAL A 48 -6.52 -1.90 1.18
C VAL A 48 -5.11 -2.15 0.64
N PHE A 49 -4.23 -1.18 0.83
CA PHE A 49 -2.80 -1.31 0.60
C PHE A 49 -2.12 -1.60 1.92
N THR A 50 -1.49 -2.76 2.02
CA THR A 50 -0.64 -3.13 3.16
C THR A 50 0.81 -2.87 2.78
N TYR A 51 1.50 -2.04 3.56
CA TYR A 51 2.86 -1.62 3.23
C TYR A 51 3.69 -1.27 4.46
N TRP A 52 5.00 -1.17 4.27
CA TRP A 52 5.92 -0.61 5.26
C TRP A 52 6.94 0.29 4.59
N VAL A 53 7.52 1.19 5.38
CA VAL A 53 8.47 2.19 4.91
C VAL A 53 9.82 1.99 5.60
N ASP A 54 10.88 1.77 4.80
CA ASP A 54 12.25 1.90 5.27
C ASP A 54 12.75 3.30 4.90
N HIS A 55 12.63 4.22 5.86
CA HIS A 55 13.05 5.60 5.71
C HIS A 55 14.56 5.72 5.40
N PRO A 56 15.49 5.05 6.12
CA PRO A 56 16.91 5.02 5.76
C PRO A 56 17.19 4.67 4.29
N SER A 57 16.52 3.64 3.76
CA SER A 57 16.71 3.19 2.37
C SER A 57 15.82 3.90 1.35
N ARG A 58 14.94 4.81 1.79
CA ARG A 58 13.93 5.50 0.96
C ARG A 58 13.06 4.53 0.17
N LEU A 59 12.61 3.47 0.83
CA LEU A 59 11.86 2.39 0.22
C LEU A 59 10.46 2.30 0.81
N VAL A 60 9.47 2.15 -0.07
CA VAL A 60 8.10 1.76 0.27
C VAL A 60 7.87 0.37 -0.27
N MET A 61 7.60 -0.59 0.60
CA MET A 61 7.30 -1.96 0.21
C MET A 61 5.81 -2.21 0.35
N ILE A 62 5.10 -2.33 -0.76
CA ILE A 62 3.72 -2.83 -0.75
C ILE A 62 3.79 -4.35 -0.70
N THR A 63 3.26 -4.94 0.36
CA THR A 63 3.25 -6.40 0.57
C THR A 63 1.95 -7.03 0.10
N GLU A 64 0.84 -6.28 0.14
CA GLU A 64 -0.48 -6.78 -0.25
C GLU A 64 -1.38 -5.67 -0.77
N ILE A 65 -2.28 -6.02 -1.69
CA ILE A 65 -3.37 -5.15 -2.18
C ILE A 65 -4.64 -5.99 -2.26
N GLU A 66 -5.63 -5.65 -1.43
CA GLU A 66 -6.90 -6.38 -1.35
C GLU A 66 -8.09 -5.48 -1.74
N ASP A 67 -9.17 -6.07 -2.25
CA ASP A 67 -10.46 -5.36 -2.34
C ASP A 67 -11.18 -5.41 -1.00
N VAL A 68 -11.86 -4.32 -0.65
CA VAL A 68 -12.91 -4.36 0.37
C VAL A 68 -14.16 -5.00 -0.24
N GLN A 69 -14.54 -6.17 0.30
CA GLN A 69 -15.76 -6.91 -0.07
C GLN A 69 -17.03 -6.20 0.44
#